data_AF-A0A8C1MFU8-F1
#
_entry.id   AF-A0A8C1MFU8-F1
#
_cell.length_a   1.000
_cell.length_b   1.000
_cell.length_c   1.000
_cell.angle_alpha   90.00
_cell.angle_beta   90.00
_cell.angle_gamma   90.00
#
_symmetry.space_group_name_H-M   'P 1'
#
loop_
_entity.id
_entity.type
_entity.pdbx_description
1 polymer ?
#
loop_
_entity_poly.entity_id
_entity_poly.type
_entity_poly.pdbx_seq_one_letter_code
_entity_poly.pdbx_strand_id
1 'polypeptide(L)'
;MRRSIVLAVIYSLGWIYLTEAQFPRVCCTVEAIVSKECCPALGSDPENVCGVLSGRGNCSEVHVDSKPWGGPYTLRNVDDRERWPTKFFNRTCRCFDTLLGEELLDEYNRLVTLCNGTSEGSLRRGVMESTNVTLPTMNDVRSCLNLRDFDSPPYFTNSSFSFRNALEGYDKPDGELDSSVSNLHNLVHLFLNGTSALSHSAANDPIFLVLHAFTDAIFEEWMRRSRENASLPDEMAPIGHNRHYNMVPFFPPVTNEEIYITSEQLGYSYAVELEGNKHAVNAYIIGIIYPTKNANSISAYLPITMHMLKSFEEHATAVKLQKKTKNIMKAP
;
A
#
# COMPACT_ATOMS: atom_id res chain seq x y z
N MET A 1 48.82 -22.92 15.94
CA MET A 1 47.92 -23.22 14.80
C MET A 1 46.72 -22.29 14.87
N ARG A 2 46.78 -21.14 14.19
CA ARG A 2 45.66 -20.19 14.10
C ARG A 2 44.73 -20.67 12.98
N ARG A 3 43.51 -21.08 13.32
CA ARG A 3 42.46 -21.39 12.34
C ARG A 3 41.81 -20.07 11.93
N SER A 4 42.19 -19.56 10.77
CA SER A 4 41.53 -18.43 10.12
C SER A 4 40.15 -18.87 9.65
N ILE A 5 39.10 -18.31 10.24
CA ILE A 5 37.73 -18.43 9.74
C ILE A 5 37.62 -17.46 8.56
N VAL A 6 37.54 -18.01 7.35
CA VAL A 6 37.22 -17.24 6.15
C VAL A 6 35.72 -17.00 6.16
N LEU A 7 35.29 -15.79 6.53
CA LEU A 7 33.93 -15.32 6.30
C LEU A 7 33.76 -15.10 4.79
N ALA A 8 33.13 -16.06 4.11
CA ALA A 8 32.66 -15.87 2.75
C ALA A 8 31.51 -14.86 2.78
N VAL A 9 31.80 -13.61 2.45
CA VAL A 9 30.77 -12.63 2.09
C VAL A 9 30.26 -13.04 0.73
N ILE A 10 29.19 -13.84 0.71
CA ILE A 10 28.41 -14.05 -0.51
C ILE A 10 27.72 -12.72 -0.77
N TYR A 11 28.32 -11.94 -1.67
CA TYR A 11 27.69 -10.77 -2.26
C TYR A 11 26.50 -11.29 -3.07
N SER A 12 25.32 -11.35 -2.44
CA SER A 12 24.09 -11.44 -3.18
C SER A 12 23.99 -10.15 -4.00
N LEU A 13 24.46 -10.21 -5.25
CA LEU A 13 23.99 -9.35 -6.31
C LEU A 13 22.50 -9.65 -6.50
N GLY A 14 21.69 -9.26 -5.52
CA GLY A 14 20.25 -9.21 -5.64
C GLY A 14 19.99 -8.26 -6.79
N TRP A 15 19.43 -8.78 -7.86
CA TRP A 15 18.86 -7.95 -8.91
C TRP A 15 17.92 -6.96 -8.23
N ILE A 16 18.30 -5.68 -8.22
CA ILE A 16 17.42 -4.61 -7.81
C ILE A 16 16.38 -4.52 -8.93
N TYR A 17 15.27 -5.21 -8.76
CA TYR A 17 14.12 -5.07 -9.65
C TYR A 17 13.50 -3.70 -9.37
N LEU A 18 13.77 -2.75 -10.25
CA LEU A 18 13.09 -1.46 -10.28
C LEU A 18 11.68 -1.67 -10.86
N THR A 19 10.65 -1.49 -10.04
CA THR A 19 9.25 -1.43 -10.52
C THR A 19 9.02 -0.08 -11.19
N GLU A 20 8.88 -0.06 -12.53
CA GLU A 20 8.88 1.20 -13.30
C GLU A 20 7.61 1.45 -14.15
N ALA A 21 6.51 0.72 -13.95
CA ALA A 21 5.26 0.95 -14.68
C ALA A 21 4.02 0.72 -13.82
N GLN A 22 3.04 1.62 -13.91
CA GLN A 22 1.76 1.47 -13.19
C GLN A 22 0.87 0.41 -13.84
N PHE A 23 0.77 0.44 -15.17
CA PHE A 23 0.04 -0.56 -15.95
C PHE A 23 1.01 -1.55 -16.60
N PRO A 24 0.57 -2.77 -16.93
CA PRO A 24 1.39 -3.67 -17.73
C PRO A 24 1.75 -2.98 -19.04
N ARG A 25 3.02 -3.09 -19.43
CA ARG A 25 3.57 -2.41 -20.61
C ARG A 25 2.86 -2.80 -21.90
N VAL A 26 2.47 -4.07 -22.00
CA VAL A 26 1.68 -4.61 -23.10
C VAL A 26 0.33 -3.88 -23.26
N CYS A 27 -0.19 -3.30 -22.17
CA CYS A 27 -1.39 -2.46 -22.18
C CYS A 27 -1.09 -0.96 -22.36
N CYS A 28 0.18 -0.54 -22.33
CA CYS A 28 0.59 0.85 -22.57
C CYS A 28 0.78 1.13 -24.07
N THR A 29 -0.16 0.69 -24.91
CA THR A 29 -0.19 0.91 -26.36
C THR A 29 -1.38 1.79 -26.74
N VAL A 30 -1.31 2.45 -27.90
CA VAL A 30 -2.45 3.24 -28.41
C VAL A 30 -3.70 2.35 -28.58
N GLU A 31 -3.51 1.14 -29.09
CA GLU A 31 -4.57 0.15 -29.30
C GLU A 31 -5.29 -0.22 -27.98
N ALA A 32 -4.53 -0.57 -26.94
CA ALA A 32 -5.10 -0.94 -25.63
C ALA A 32 -5.81 0.25 -24.95
N ILE A 33 -5.24 1.46 -25.03
CA ILE A 33 -5.83 2.67 -24.42
C ILE A 33 -7.11 3.12 -25.15
N VAL A 34 -7.15 3.00 -26.49
CA VAL A 34 -8.34 3.33 -27.29
C VAL A 34 -9.43 2.29 -27.09
N SER A 35 -9.08 1.00 -27.06
CA SER A 35 -10.04 -0.09 -26.81
C SER A 35 -10.53 -0.15 -25.36
N LYS A 36 -9.86 0.54 -24.42
CA LYS A 36 -10.12 0.47 -22.97
C LYS A 36 -10.01 -0.95 -22.41
N GLU A 37 -9.19 -1.80 -23.04
CA GLU A 37 -9.01 -3.20 -22.63
C GLU A 37 -7.53 -3.46 -22.31
N CYS A 38 -7.30 -4.06 -21.15
CA CYS A 38 -5.98 -4.54 -20.73
C CYS A 38 -6.08 -6.00 -20.29
N CYS A 39 -6.04 -6.88 -21.29
CA CYS A 39 -6.19 -8.32 -21.13
C CYS A 39 -5.10 -9.06 -21.92
N PRO A 40 -3.84 -9.06 -21.44
CA PRO A 40 -2.78 -9.76 -22.15
C PRO A 40 -3.00 -11.27 -22.16
N ALA A 41 -2.52 -11.92 -23.22
CA ALA A 41 -2.39 -13.37 -23.25
C ALA A 41 -1.30 -13.85 -22.30
N LEU A 42 -1.52 -15.01 -21.68
CA LEU A 42 -0.55 -15.67 -20.83
C LEU A 42 0.35 -16.59 -21.69
N GLY A 43 1.66 -16.31 -21.70
CA GLY A 43 2.62 -17.01 -22.55
C GLY A 43 2.56 -16.59 -24.03
N SER A 44 2.96 -17.49 -24.93
CA SER A 44 3.11 -17.20 -26.36
C SER A 44 1.86 -17.36 -27.21
N ASP A 45 0.81 -17.99 -26.68
CA ASP A 45 -0.44 -18.25 -27.42
C ASP A 45 -1.37 -17.04 -27.31
N PRO A 46 -1.66 -16.31 -28.41
CA PRO A 46 -2.52 -15.12 -28.37
C PRO A 46 -3.96 -15.42 -27.96
N GLU A 47 -4.44 -16.66 -28.12
CA GLU A 47 -5.79 -17.08 -27.69
C GLU A 47 -5.86 -17.32 -26.17
N ASN A 48 -4.72 -17.40 -25.48
CA ASN A 48 -4.65 -17.61 -24.04
C ASN A 48 -4.83 -16.30 -23.23
N VAL A 49 -5.76 -15.46 -23.65
CA VAL A 49 -6.12 -14.19 -22.99
C VAL A 49 -6.43 -14.43 -21.51
N CYS A 50 -5.74 -13.73 -20.61
CA CYS A 50 -5.88 -13.87 -19.16
C CYS A 50 -5.70 -15.31 -18.63
N GLY A 51 -5.02 -16.19 -19.39
CA GLY A 51 -4.85 -17.58 -19.03
C GLY A 51 -6.12 -18.43 -19.18
N VAL A 52 -7.05 -18.05 -20.06
CA VAL A 52 -8.34 -18.73 -20.25
C VAL A 52 -8.19 -20.19 -20.68
N LEU A 53 -7.21 -20.53 -21.51
CA LEU A 53 -6.98 -21.92 -21.97
C LEU A 53 -6.47 -22.81 -20.83
N SER A 54 -5.81 -22.20 -19.84
CA SER A 54 -5.33 -22.86 -18.63
C SER A 54 -6.31 -22.78 -17.46
N GLY A 55 -7.52 -22.23 -17.67
CA GLY A 55 -8.53 -22.06 -16.62
C GLY A 55 -8.13 -21.09 -15.51
N ARG A 56 -7.21 -20.15 -15.76
CA ARG A 56 -6.67 -19.24 -14.74
C ARG A 56 -7.48 -17.97 -14.56
N GLY A 57 -8.15 -17.53 -15.60
CA GLY A 57 -8.94 -16.31 -15.57
C GLY A 57 -9.61 -16.02 -16.90
N ASN A 58 -10.30 -14.88 -16.94
CA ASN A 58 -10.90 -14.35 -18.16
C ASN A 58 -10.77 -12.83 -18.23
N CYS A 59 -10.93 -12.28 -19.43
CA CYS A 59 -11.08 -10.84 -19.60
C CYS A 59 -12.51 -10.44 -19.28
N SER A 60 -12.69 -9.55 -18.29
CA SER A 60 -14.01 -9.16 -17.79
C SER A 60 -14.10 -7.66 -17.55
N GLU A 61 -15.34 -7.15 -17.46
CA GLU A 61 -15.58 -5.74 -17.10
C GLU A 61 -15.07 -5.47 -15.68
N VAL A 62 -14.42 -4.32 -15.52
CA VAL A 62 -13.96 -3.81 -14.24
C VAL A 62 -15.17 -3.41 -13.41
N HIS A 63 -15.25 -3.94 -12.19
CA HIS A 63 -16.18 -3.44 -11.20
C HIS A 63 -15.64 -2.16 -10.57
N VAL A 64 -16.49 -1.13 -10.43
CA VAL A 64 -16.14 0.13 -9.77
C VAL A 64 -17.22 0.50 -8.77
N ASP A 65 -16.79 1.05 -7.64
CA ASP A 65 -17.72 1.61 -6.67
C ASP A 65 -18.52 2.77 -7.27
N SER A 66 -19.84 2.71 -7.10
CA SER A 66 -20.79 3.73 -7.54
C SER A 66 -21.42 4.51 -6.38
N LYS A 67 -21.07 4.17 -5.13
CA LYS A 67 -21.62 4.81 -3.94
C LYS A 67 -21.10 6.25 -3.80
N PRO A 68 -21.84 7.13 -3.09
CA PRO A 68 -21.39 8.49 -2.85
C PRO A 68 -20.16 8.52 -1.95
N TRP A 69 -19.39 9.61 -2.07
CA TRP A 69 -18.24 9.91 -1.20
C TRP A 69 -18.47 11.22 -0.46
N GLY A 70 -17.85 11.34 0.72
CA GLY A 70 -17.81 12.55 1.55
C GLY A 70 -16.51 13.33 1.39
N GLY A 71 -16.21 14.19 2.35
CA GLY A 71 -14.98 14.98 2.39
C GLY A 71 -14.98 16.23 1.48
N PRO A 72 -13.82 16.89 1.34
CA PRO A 72 -13.71 18.19 0.67
C PRO A 72 -13.75 18.10 -0.86
N TYR A 73 -13.60 16.91 -1.45
CA TYR A 73 -13.55 16.73 -2.90
C TYR A 73 -14.94 16.79 -3.56
N THR A 74 -15.24 17.93 -4.18
CA THR A 74 -16.54 18.21 -4.82
C THR A 74 -16.54 18.10 -6.34
N LEU A 75 -15.37 17.97 -6.97
CA LEU A 75 -15.27 17.88 -8.42
C LEU A 75 -15.79 16.53 -8.94
N ARG A 76 -16.13 16.47 -10.23
CA ARG A 76 -16.65 15.29 -10.92
C ARG A 76 -16.09 15.21 -12.33
N ASN A 77 -15.60 14.03 -12.71
CA ASN A 77 -15.02 13.68 -13.99
C ASN A 77 -13.81 14.52 -14.42
N VAL A 78 -13.08 15.12 -13.48
CA VAL A 78 -11.89 15.94 -13.77
C VAL A 78 -10.59 15.25 -13.44
N ASP A 79 -10.63 14.26 -12.56
CA ASP A 79 -9.47 13.52 -12.09
C ASP A 79 -9.49 12.09 -12.62
N ASP A 80 -8.36 11.62 -13.15
CA ASP A 80 -8.25 10.30 -13.76
C ASP A 80 -8.38 9.16 -12.73
N ARG A 81 -8.29 9.49 -11.44
CA ARG A 81 -8.41 8.57 -10.31
C ARG A 81 -9.86 8.30 -9.90
N GLU A 82 -10.79 9.13 -10.38
CA GLU A 82 -12.23 8.91 -10.16
C GLU A 82 -12.66 7.60 -10.85
N ARG A 83 -13.33 6.72 -10.10
CA ARG A 83 -13.76 5.39 -10.58
C ARG A 83 -12.60 4.61 -11.20
N TRP A 84 -11.46 4.62 -10.51
CA TRP A 84 -10.26 3.91 -10.94
C TRP A 84 -10.55 2.44 -11.31
N PRO A 85 -9.98 1.90 -12.41
CA PRO A 85 -9.15 2.53 -13.46
C PRO A 85 -9.90 2.98 -14.74
N THR A 86 -11.22 3.22 -14.70
CA THR A 86 -12.08 3.35 -15.92
C THR A 86 -11.69 4.47 -16.90
N LYS A 87 -10.90 5.45 -16.46
CA LYS A 87 -10.32 6.47 -17.34
C LYS A 87 -9.32 5.87 -18.33
N PHE A 88 -8.72 4.73 -18.00
CA PHE A 88 -7.75 4.01 -18.82
C PHE A 88 -8.32 2.70 -19.36
N PHE A 89 -8.89 1.85 -18.51
CA PHE A 89 -9.38 0.52 -18.90
C PHE A 89 -10.72 0.21 -18.23
N ASN A 90 -11.67 -0.27 -19.02
CA ASN A 90 -12.96 -0.78 -18.57
C ASN A 90 -12.96 -2.31 -18.48
N ARG A 91 -12.00 -2.98 -19.12
CA ARG A 91 -11.87 -4.44 -19.13
C ARG A 91 -10.47 -4.88 -18.72
N THR A 92 -10.40 -5.81 -17.77
CA THR A 92 -9.13 -6.35 -17.25
C THR A 92 -9.24 -7.85 -16.98
N CYS A 93 -8.10 -8.50 -16.84
CA CYS A 93 -8.07 -9.91 -16.42
C CYS A 93 -8.62 -10.08 -14.99
N ARG A 94 -9.54 -11.02 -14.81
CA ARG A 94 -10.04 -11.52 -13.53
C ARG A 94 -9.65 -12.98 -13.39
N CYS A 95 -8.89 -13.30 -12.35
CA CYS A 95 -8.48 -14.67 -12.07
C CYS A 95 -9.62 -15.46 -11.40
N PHE A 96 -9.70 -16.77 -11.66
CA PHE A 96 -10.75 -17.64 -11.11
C PHE A 96 -10.45 -18.18 -9.70
N ASP A 97 -9.18 -18.20 -9.27
CA ASP A 97 -8.75 -18.68 -7.94
C ASP A 97 -7.93 -17.62 -7.18
N THR A 98 -7.97 -17.70 -5.84
CA THR A 98 -7.31 -16.82 -4.84
C THR A 98 -5.77 -16.94 -4.79
N LEU A 99 -5.15 -17.71 -5.68
CA LEU A 99 -3.72 -17.61 -5.95
C LEU A 99 -3.50 -16.34 -6.77
N LEU A 100 -3.62 -15.22 -6.07
CA LEU A 100 -3.30 -13.87 -6.51
C LEU A 100 -1.96 -13.87 -7.25
N GLY A 101 -2.06 -13.86 -8.58
CA GLY A 101 -1.13 -13.20 -9.48
C GLY A 101 0.33 -13.68 -9.52
N GLU A 102 0.77 -14.70 -8.79
CA GLU A 102 2.22 -15.01 -8.68
C GLU A 102 2.89 -15.27 -10.04
N GLU A 103 2.29 -16.12 -10.88
CA GLU A 103 2.89 -16.42 -12.20
C GLU A 103 2.60 -15.36 -13.27
N LEU A 104 1.54 -14.54 -13.09
CA LEU A 104 1.28 -13.43 -14.01
C LEU A 104 2.23 -12.25 -13.73
N LEU A 105 2.61 -12.02 -12.46
CA LEU A 105 3.50 -10.94 -12.00
C LEU A 105 4.95 -11.11 -12.48
N ASP A 106 5.46 -12.34 -12.55
CA ASP A 106 6.81 -12.60 -13.05
C ASP A 106 6.95 -12.34 -14.55
N GLU A 107 5.86 -12.51 -15.32
CA GLU A 107 5.79 -12.11 -16.73
C GLU A 107 5.43 -10.62 -16.89
N TYR A 108 4.63 -10.05 -15.97
CA TYR A 108 4.24 -8.63 -15.85
C TYR A 108 5.45 -7.68 -15.71
N ASN A 109 6.51 -8.12 -15.02
CA ASN A 109 7.68 -7.32 -14.71
C ASN A 109 8.81 -7.41 -15.76
N ARG A 110 8.67 -8.24 -16.80
CA ARG A 110 9.85 -8.75 -17.52
C ARG A 110 10.51 -7.79 -18.53
N LEU A 111 9.95 -6.62 -18.88
CA LEU A 111 10.50 -5.78 -19.98
C LEU A 111 10.40 -4.23 -19.84
N VAL A 112 11.15 -3.65 -18.88
CA VAL A 112 11.96 -2.38 -18.97
C VAL A 112 11.37 -1.01 -19.39
N THR A 113 11.44 -0.07 -18.42
CA THR A 113 11.28 1.41 -18.34
C THR A 113 10.06 2.12 -18.94
N LEU A 114 9.35 2.91 -18.12
CA LEU A 114 8.31 3.84 -18.59
C LEU A 114 8.71 5.31 -18.46
N CYS A 115 9.84 5.63 -17.80
CA CYS A 115 10.44 6.97 -17.75
C CYS A 115 11.92 6.91 -17.32
N ASN A 116 12.82 7.58 -18.03
CA ASN A 116 14.09 8.05 -17.43
C ASN A 116 13.72 9.14 -16.41
N GLY A 117 13.39 8.73 -15.18
CA GLY A 117 13.03 9.64 -14.10
C GLY A 117 14.25 10.48 -13.74
N THR A 118 14.18 11.80 -13.95
CA THR A 118 15.23 12.69 -13.46
C THR A 118 15.29 12.54 -11.94
N SER A 119 16.45 12.15 -11.40
CA SER A 119 16.63 11.92 -9.97
C SER A 119 16.13 13.11 -9.15
N GLU A 120 15.29 12.86 -8.14
CA GLU A 120 14.64 13.91 -7.33
C GLU A 120 15.58 14.60 -6.32
N GLY A 121 16.89 14.36 -6.44
CA GLY A 121 17.90 14.80 -5.49
C GLY A 121 18.23 13.73 -4.44
N SER A 122 19.06 14.09 -3.48
CA SER A 122 19.47 13.21 -2.39
C SER A 122 18.41 13.12 -1.28
N LEU A 123 18.40 11.98 -0.57
CA LEU A 123 17.60 11.81 0.64
C LEU A 123 18.02 12.82 1.72
N ARG A 124 17.03 13.39 2.40
CA ARG A 124 17.20 14.37 3.46
C ARG A 124 16.58 13.84 4.75
N ARG A 125 17.30 13.95 5.86
CA ARG A 125 16.85 13.63 7.23
C ARG A 125 17.45 14.66 8.20
N GLY A 126 16.75 14.94 9.29
CA GLY A 126 17.19 15.88 10.32
C GLY A 126 17.46 17.30 9.81
N VAL A 127 16.66 17.80 8.85
CA VAL A 127 16.91 19.09 8.18
C VAL A 127 16.75 20.29 9.13
N MET A 128 15.92 20.17 10.18
CA MET A 128 15.90 21.12 11.30
C MET A 128 16.58 20.50 12.52
N GLU A 129 17.67 21.12 12.99
CA GLU A 129 18.12 20.96 14.37
C GLU A 129 17.03 21.50 15.31
N SER A 130 16.71 20.74 16.36
CA SER A 130 15.73 21.06 17.41
C SER A 130 14.24 20.91 17.05
N THR A 131 13.75 19.69 17.22
CA THR A 131 12.45 19.53 17.89
C THR A 131 12.65 18.52 19.02
N ASN A 132 12.17 18.81 20.22
CA ASN A 132 12.11 17.85 21.34
C ASN A 132 11.03 16.78 21.05
N VAL A 133 11.06 16.19 19.85
CA VAL A 133 10.11 15.18 19.41
C VAL A 133 10.64 13.84 19.87
N THR A 134 9.88 13.21 20.75
CA THR A 134 10.12 11.84 21.20
C THR A 134 9.29 10.89 20.34
N LEU A 135 9.87 9.74 20.01
CA LEU A 135 9.15 8.70 19.28
C LEU A 135 7.96 8.19 20.11
N PRO A 136 6.92 7.64 19.46
CA PRO A 136 5.81 7.00 20.17
C PRO A 136 6.30 5.90 21.11
N THR A 137 5.57 5.71 22.21
CA THR A 137 5.83 4.68 23.21
C THR A 137 5.00 3.44 22.94
N MET A 138 5.40 2.30 23.53
CA MET A 138 4.56 1.09 23.50
C MET A 138 3.24 1.26 24.27
N ASN A 139 3.12 2.26 25.15
CA ASN A 139 1.84 2.57 25.78
C ASN A 139 0.88 3.23 24.78
N ASP A 140 1.38 4.07 23.88
CA ASP A 140 0.59 4.67 22.79
C ASP A 140 0.05 3.57 21.87
N VAL A 141 0.91 2.61 21.49
CA VAL A 141 0.50 1.44 20.69
C VAL A 141 -0.60 0.64 21.40
N ARG A 142 -0.45 0.36 22.70
CA ARG A 142 -1.45 -0.40 23.46
C ARG A 142 -2.76 0.35 23.65
N SER A 143 -2.72 1.67 23.84
CA SER A 143 -3.92 2.51 23.89
C SER A 143 -4.67 2.45 22.56
N CYS A 144 -3.96 2.53 21.43
CA CYS A 144 -4.53 2.43 20.09
C CYS A 144 -5.17 1.06 19.84
N LEU A 145 -4.51 -0.03 20.24
CA LEU A 145 -5.04 -1.40 20.12
C LEU A 145 -6.31 -1.66 20.94
N ASN A 146 -6.70 -0.77 21.86
CA ASN A 146 -7.94 -0.89 22.64
C ASN A 146 -9.17 -0.24 21.95
N LEU A 147 -8.96 0.47 20.84
CA LEU A 147 -10.04 1.06 20.06
C LEU A 147 -10.88 -0.04 19.40
N ARG A 148 -12.21 0.11 19.45
CA ARG A 148 -13.15 -0.92 19.01
C ARG A 148 -13.48 -0.83 17.53
N ASP A 149 -13.69 0.38 17.06
CA ASP A 149 -14.16 0.68 15.72
C ASP A 149 -12.94 0.94 14.82
N PHE A 150 -12.92 0.31 13.64
CA PHE A 150 -11.89 0.56 12.63
C PHE A 150 -11.85 2.04 12.29
N ASP A 151 -13.02 2.59 11.97
CA ASP A 151 -13.21 4.00 11.73
C ASP A 151 -14.56 4.50 12.23
N SER A 152 -14.75 5.82 12.27
CA SER A 152 -15.99 6.48 12.67
C SER A 152 -16.30 7.66 11.76
N PRO A 153 -17.59 8.01 11.53
CA PRO A 153 -17.92 9.21 10.78
C PRO A 153 -17.22 10.46 11.37
N PRO A 154 -16.69 11.37 10.53
CA PRO A 154 -16.89 11.48 9.08
C PRO A 154 -15.87 10.71 8.23
N TYR A 155 -15.16 9.71 8.78
CA TYR A 155 -14.14 8.90 8.10
C TYR A 155 -12.98 9.74 7.54
N PHE A 156 -12.64 10.80 8.27
CA PHE A 156 -11.61 11.77 7.92
C PHE A 156 -10.62 11.98 9.08
N THR A 157 -9.72 12.96 8.95
CA THR A 157 -8.67 13.27 9.92
C THR A 157 -9.19 13.78 11.27
N ASN A 158 -10.48 14.10 11.38
CA ASN A 158 -11.17 14.53 12.59
C ASN A 158 -12.17 13.49 13.12
N SER A 159 -11.89 12.20 12.93
CA SER A 159 -12.75 11.10 13.38
C SER A 159 -12.36 10.63 14.77
N SER A 160 -13.23 10.82 15.76
CA SER A 160 -12.99 10.42 17.15
C SER A 160 -13.19 8.93 17.37
N PHE A 161 -12.44 8.34 18.29
CA PHE A 161 -12.53 6.92 18.67
C PHE A 161 -12.38 5.97 17.47
N SER A 162 -11.66 6.43 16.44
CA SER A 162 -11.32 5.68 15.22
C SER A 162 -9.93 5.06 15.38
N PHE A 163 -9.85 3.73 15.32
CA PHE A 163 -8.57 3.02 15.33
C PHE A 163 -7.66 3.52 14.22
N ARG A 164 -8.20 3.64 13.00
CA ARG A 164 -7.50 4.12 11.82
C ARG A 164 -6.96 5.53 12.05
N ASN A 165 -7.76 6.47 12.55
CA ASN A 165 -7.33 7.87 12.77
C ASN A 165 -6.25 8.00 13.86
N ALA A 166 -6.39 7.21 14.93
CA ALA A 166 -5.41 7.17 16.01
C ALA A 166 -4.08 6.55 15.55
N LEU A 167 -4.11 5.42 14.83
CA LEU A 167 -2.92 4.74 14.32
C LEU A 167 -2.18 5.59 13.28
N GLU A 168 -2.92 6.20 12.36
CA GLU A 168 -2.40 7.15 11.38
C GLU A 168 -1.74 8.35 12.08
N GLY A 169 -2.28 8.75 13.23
CA GLY A 169 -1.67 9.71 14.13
C GLY A 169 -2.18 11.13 13.97
N TYR A 170 -3.45 11.30 13.56
CA TYR A 170 -4.14 12.60 13.60
C TYR A 170 -4.76 12.92 14.96
N ASP A 171 -4.95 11.90 15.79
CA ASP A 171 -5.53 12.00 17.13
C ASP A 171 -4.61 11.40 18.20
N LYS A 172 -5.05 11.52 19.46
CA LYS A 172 -4.40 10.81 20.55
C LYS A 172 -4.53 9.29 20.37
N PRO A 173 -3.62 8.50 20.95
CA PRO A 173 -3.64 7.05 20.80
C PRO A 173 -4.87 6.37 21.41
N ASP A 174 -5.59 7.03 22.32
CA ASP A 174 -6.87 6.55 22.86
C ASP A 174 -8.09 6.95 22.02
N GLY A 175 -7.87 7.61 20.88
CA GLY A 175 -8.89 8.08 19.96
C GLY A 175 -9.58 9.39 20.35
N GLU A 176 -9.15 10.07 21.42
CA GLU A 176 -9.65 11.42 21.69
C GLU A 176 -9.15 12.42 20.64
N LEU A 177 -10.07 13.26 20.16
CA LEU A 177 -9.77 14.30 19.18
C LEU A 177 -8.86 15.36 19.78
N ASP A 178 -7.75 15.63 19.11
CA ASP A 178 -6.87 16.74 19.42
C ASP A 178 -6.09 17.15 18.17
N SER A 179 -6.54 18.22 17.51
CA SER A 179 -5.96 18.70 16.25
C SER A 179 -4.53 19.25 16.41
N SER A 180 -4.00 19.34 17.63
CA SER A 180 -2.65 19.86 17.90
C SER A 180 -1.59 18.76 18.03
N VAL A 181 -2.00 17.50 18.10
CA VAL A 181 -1.09 16.36 18.24
C VAL A 181 -0.82 15.66 16.92
N SER A 182 0.38 15.11 16.83
CA SER A 182 0.69 14.04 15.90
C SER A 182 1.22 12.89 16.73
N ASN A 183 0.75 11.67 16.46
CA ASN A 183 1.19 10.49 17.18
C ASN A 183 1.55 9.35 16.19
N LEU A 184 1.96 8.20 16.72
CA LEU A 184 2.17 6.94 16.01
C LEU A 184 2.80 7.15 14.62
N HIS A 185 2.09 6.81 13.54
CA HIS A 185 2.60 6.90 12.16
C HIS A 185 3.08 8.32 11.78
N ASN A 186 2.22 9.34 11.93
CA ASN A 186 2.55 10.72 11.58
C ASN A 186 3.72 11.26 12.42
N LEU A 187 3.81 10.90 13.70
CA LEU A 187 4.90 11.34 14.58
C LEU A 187 6.26 10.78 14.15
N VAL A 188 6.32 9.54 13.66
CA VAL A 188 7.59 8.97 13.13
C VAL A 188 7.98 9.66 11.83
N HIS A 189 7.03 9.92 10.93
CA HIS A 189 7.29 10.71 9.72
C HIS A 189 7.85 12.09 10.05
N LEU A 190 7.26 12.79 11.03
CA LEU A 190 7.74 14.09 11.51
C LEU A 190 9.11 14.00 12.18
N PHE A 191 9.36 12.97 12.99
CA PHE A 191 10.64 12.74 13.68
C PHE A 191 11.81 12.61 12.71
N LEU A 192 11.62 11.92 11.57
CA LEU A 192 12.66 11.75 10.56
C LEU A 192 13.04 13.08 9.87
N ASN A 193 12.12 14.05 9.86
CA ASN A 193 12.35 15.44 9.50
C ASN A 193 13.14 15.64 8.19
N GLY A 194 12.47 15.48 7.05
CA GLY A 194 13.08 15.58 5.73
C GLY A 194 12.23 14.90 4.67
N THR A 195 12.86 14.08 3.81
CA THR A 195 12.17 13.36 2.72
C THR A 195 11.00 12.52 3.23
N SER A 196 11.14 11.90 4.40
CA SER A 196 10.10 11.06 5.02
C SER A 196 8.93 11.87 5.62
N ALA A 197 9.12 13.15 5.96
CA ALA A 197 8.07 13.97 6.58
C ALA A 197 7.04 14.52 5.57
N LEU A 198 7.23 14.26 4.27
CA LEU A 198 6.37 14.75 3.20
C LEU A 198 5.72 13.54 2.48
N SER A 199 4.39 13.45 2.51
CA SER A 199 3.61 12.30 2.01
C SER A 199 3.98 11.90 0.57
N HIS A 200 4.17 12.89 -0.31
CA HIS A 200 4.53 12.69 -1.73
C HIS A 200 5.93 12.15 -1.98
N SER A 201 6.85 12.29 -1.02
CA SER A 201 8.25 11.87 -1.17
C SER A 201 8.67 10.83 -0.16
N ALA A 202 7.84 10.51 0.84
CA ALA A 202 8.22 9.69 1.97
C ALA A 202 8.73 8.30 1.57
N ALA A 203 8.12 7.71 0.54
CA ALA A 203 8.49 6.41 0.02
C ALA A 203 9.88 6.35 -0.63
N ASN A 204 10.53 7.51 -0.91
CA ASN A 204 11.93 7.52 -1.34
C ASN A 204 12.89 7.17 -0.19
N ASP A 205 12.50 7.39 1.06
CA ASP A 205 13.30 7.00 2.23
C ASP A 205 13.04 5.52 2.56
N PRO A 206 14.05 4.62 2.56
CA PRO A 206 13.83 3.21 2.84
C PRO A 206 13.28 2.92 4.25
N ILE A 207 13.38 3.86 5.19
CA ILE A 207 12.72 3.74 6.51
C ILE A 207 11.20 3.65 6.36
N PHE A 208 10.64 4.21 5.28
CA PHE A 208 9.21 4.10 4.95
C PHE A 208 8.71 2.65 5.00
N LEU A 209 9.49 1.70 4.45
CA LEU A 209 9.11 0.28 4.45
C LEU A 209 9.06 -0.30 5.86
N VAL A 210 10.06 0.03 6.70
CA VAL A 210 10.13 -0.50 8.07
C VAL A 210 9.05 0.13 8.96
N LEU A 211 8.83 1.44 8.83
CA LEU A 211 7.78 2.18 9.54
C LEU A 211 6.42 1.57 9.23
N HIS A 212 6.07 1.48 7.95
CA HIS A 212 4.76 0.99 7.56
C HIS A 212 4.58 -0.53 7.74
N ALA A 213 5.64 -1.33 7.72
CA ALA A 213 5.55 -2.72 8.13
C ALA A 213 5.21 -2.86 9.63
N PHE A 214 5.72 -1.96 10.48
CA PHE A 214 5.33 -1.91 11.89
C PHE A 214 3.91 -1.36 12.08
N THR A 215 3.50 -0.36 11.30
CA THR A 215 2.11 0.12 11.31
C THR A 215 1.13 -0.99 10.89
N ASP A 216 1.47 -1.78 9.86
CA ASP A 216 0.68 -2.94 9.44
C ASP A 216 0.64 -4.04 10.51
N ALA A 217 1.75 -4.26 11.24
CA ALA A 217 1.75 -5.20 12.36
C ALA A 217 0.80 -4.78 13.50
N ILE A 218 0.66 -3.48 13.77
CA ILE A 218 -0.32 -2.96 14.72
C ILE A 218 -1.75 -3.17 14.18
N PHE A 219 -1.97 -2.92 12.89
CA PHE A 219 -3.26 -3.17 12.25
C PHE A 219 -3.66 -4.65 12.28
N GLU A 220 -2.74 -5.55 11.97
CA GLU A 220 -2.95 -7.00 12.06
C GLU A 220 -3.33 -7.43 13.49
N GLU A 221 -2.61 -6.94 14.49
CA GLU A 221 -2.90 -7.25 15.88
C GLU A 221 -4.26 -6.70 16.32
N TRP A 222 -4.66 -5.53 15.80
CA TRP A 222 -6.00 -5.00 16.00
C TRP A 222 -7.08 -5.86 15.32
N MET A 223 -6.87 -6.27 14.06
CA MET A 223 -7.80 -7.14 13.32
C MET A 223 -8.03 -8.47 14.04
N ARG A 224 -6.97 -9.07 14.59
CA ARG A 224 -7.03 -10.31 15.38
C ARG A 224 -7.87 -10.16 16.65
N ARG A 225 -7.93 -8.96 17.24
CA ARG A 225 -8.70 -8.65 18.46
C ARG A 225 -10.13 -8.22 18.15
N SER A 226 -10.35 -7.61 16.99
CA SER A 226 -11.65 -7.09 16.57
C SER A 226 -12.61 -8.23 16.22
N ARG A 227 -13.91 -8.01 16.43
CA ARG A 227 -14.96 -8.99 16.09
C ARG A 227 -15.46 -8.72 14.67
N GLU A 228 -15.99 -9.75 14.00
CA GLU A 228 -16.57 -9.65 12.65
C GLU A 228 -17.61 -8.51 12.58
N ASN A 229 -17.53 -7.69 11.52
CA ASN A 229 -18.22 -6.41 11.27
C ASN A 229 -17.55 -5.14 11.83
N ALA A 230 -16.25 -5.01 11.61
CA ALA A 230 -15.53 -3.75 11.78
C ALA A 230 -16.12 -2.62 10.91
N SER A 231 -16.14 -1.41 11.46
CA SER A 231 -16.71 -0.17 10.92
C SER A 231 -15.99 0.42 9.69
N LEU A 232 -15.57 -0.44 8.75
CA LEU A 232 -15.04 -0.02 7.45
C LEU A 232 -16.19 0.59 6.63
N PRO A 233 -16.09 1.88 6.22
CA PRO A 233 -17.20 2.62 5.64
C PRO A 233 -17.58 2.11 4.27
N ASP A 234 -18.86 1.81 4.11
CA ASP A 234 -19.42 1.36 2.84
C ASP A 234 -19.64 2.52 1.84
N GLU A 235 -19.99 3.69 2.36
CA GLU A 235 -20.20 4.93 1.60
C GLU A 235 -19.86 6.15 2.45
N MET A 236 -19.86 7.33 1.81
CA MET A 236 -19.62 8.64 2.45
C MET A 236 -18.23 8.82 3.07
N ALA A 237 -17.32 7.87 2.90
CA ALA A 237 -15.90 8.11 3.13
C ALA A 237 -15.35 9.09 2.09
N PRO A 238 -14.21 9.76 2.33
CA PRO A 238 -13.52 10.53 1.30
C PRO A 238 -13.33 9.72 0.01
N ILE A 239 -13.29 10.41 -1.13
CA ILE A 239 -13.18 9.74 -2.44
C ILE A 239 -11.97 8.79 -2.46
N GLY A 240 -12.20 7.51 -2.78
CA GLY A 240 -11.15 6.48 -2.75
C GLY A 240 -11.21 5.54 -1.55
N HIS A 241 -11.96 5.87 -0.51
CA HIS A 241 -11.89 5.19 0.80
C HIS A 241 -13.13 4.37 1.12
N ASN A 242 -14.14 4.36 0.25
CA ASN A 242 -15.26 3.43 0.39
C ASN A 242 -14.73 1.99 0.32
N ARG A 243 -15.37 1.10 1.08
CA ARG A 243 -15.07 -0.34 1.18
C ARG A 243 -14.82 -1.00 -0.18
N HIS A 244 -15.65 -0.71 -1.17
CA HIS A 244 -15.58 -1.35 -2.49
C HIS A 244 -14.82 -0.50 -3.53
N TYR A 245 -14.17 0.59 -3.12
CA TYR A 245 -13.39 1.40 -4.05
C TYR A 245 -12.10 0.66 -4.44
N ASN A 246 -11.79 0.62 -5.74
CA ASN A 246 -10.52 0.10 -6.22
C ASN A 246 -9.38 1.02 -5.79
N MET A 247 -8.51 0.54 -4.92
CA MET A 247 -7.41 1.34 -4.39
C MET A 247 -6.53 1.90 -5.51
N VAL A 248 -6.40 3.21 -5.50
CA VAL A 248 -5.65 3.92 -6.52
C VAL A 248 -4.16 3.90 -6.18
N PRO A 249 -3.24 3.65 -7.13
CA PRO A 249 -3.45 3.28 -8.53
C PRO A 249 -3.23 1.78 -8.81
N PHE A 250 -3.49 0.86 -7.88
CA PHE A 250 -3.15 -0.56 -8.06
C PHE A 250 -3.78 -1.19 -9.31
N PHE A 251 -3.04 -2.09 -9.94
CA PHE A 251 -3.45 -2.82 -11.13
C PHE A 251 -2.87 -4.25 -11.10
N PRO A 252 -3.65 -5.32 -11.33
CA PRO A 252 -5.11 -5.33 -11.55
C PRO A 252 -5.90 -4.65 -10.41
N PRO A 253 -7.12 -4.15 -10.66
CA PRO A 253 -7.90 -3.46 -9.65
C PRO A 253 -8.13 -4.36 -8.42
N VAL A 254 -7.89 -3.79 -7.24
CA VAL A 254 -8.10 -4.44 -5.94
C VAL A 254 -8.82 -3.45 -5.03
N THR A 255 -9.88 -3.91 -4.37
CA THR A 255 -10.70 -3.10 -3.47
C THR A 255 -10.12 -3.05 -2.06
N ASN A 256 -10.54 -2.06 -1.26
CA ASN A 256 -10.18 -2.03 0.16
C ASN A 256 -10.65 -3.29 0.91
N GLU A 257 -11.85 -3.80 0.59
CA GLU A 257 -12.40 -5.01 1.21
C GLU A 257 -11.57 -6.27 0.95
N GLU A 258 -11.03 -6.45 -0.26
CA GLU A 258 -10.23 -7.64 -0.61
C GLU A 258 -8.93 -7.75 0.20
N ILE A 259 -8.44 -6.64 0.75
CA ILE A 259 -7.22 -6.59 1.55
C ILE A 259 -7.51 -6.31 3.03
N TYR A 260 -8.79 -6.19 3.38
CA TYR A 260 -9.28 -6.11 4.76
C TYR A 260 -9.40 -7.53 5.34
N ILE A 261 -8.28 -8.25 5.33
CA ILE A 261 -8.16 -9.64 5.78
C ILE A 261 -6.88 -9.79 6.60
N THR A 262 -6.82 -10.82 7.43
CA THR A 262 -5.64 -11.06 8.28
C THR A 262 -4.42 -11.42 7.43
N SER A 263 -3.23 -11.07 7.92
CA SER A 263 -1.94 -11.37 7.27
C SER A 263 -1.76 -12.86 6.96
N GLU A 264 -2.32 -13.75 7.79
CA GLU A 264 -2.33 -15.19 7.57
C GLU A 264 -3.03 -15.58 6.25
N GLN A 265 -4.14 -14.92 5.91
CA GLN A 265 -4.86 -15.14 4.65
C GLN A 265 -4.07 -14.64 3.43
N LEU A 266 -3.18 -13.67 3.65
CA LEU A 266 -2.24 -13.15 2.65
C LEU A 266 -0.93 -13.97 2.57
N GLY A 267 -0.74 -14.93 3.48
CA GLY A 267 0.42 -15.82 3.50
C GLY A 267 1.65 -15.30 4.24
N TYR A 268 1.52 -14.27 5.08
CA TYR A 268 2.62 -13.77 5.92
C TYR A 268 2.18 -13.60 7.39
N SER A 269 3.15 -13.35 8.28
CA SER A 269 2.89 -13.12 9.70
C SER A 269 3.98 -12.27 10.33
N TYR A 270 3.67 -11.54 11.41
CA TYR A 270 4.64 -10.72 12.13
C TYR A 270 5.24 -11.43 13.35
N ALA A 271 6.57 -11.42 13.45
CA ALA A 271 7.29 -11.84 14.64
C ALA A 271 7.49 -10.65 15.61
N VAL A 272 6.39 -10.14 16.17
CA VAL A 272 6.40 -9.01 17.13
C VAL A 272 5.45 -9.28 18.29
N GLU A 273 5.86 -8.89 19.50
CA GLU A 273 5.02 -8.96 20.70
C GLU A 273 4.58 -7.53 21.08
N LEU A 274 3.32 -7.20 20.80
CA LEU A 274 2.73 -5.90 21.17
C LEU A 274 2.02 -5.94 22.52
N GLU A 275 1.79 -7.14 23.06
CA GLU A 275 1.24 -7.35 24.40
C GLU A 275 2.30 -7.12 25.48
N GLY A 276 1.90 -6.48 26.58
CA GLY A 276 2.77 -6.32 27.74
C GLY A 276 2.71 -7.54 28.64
N ASN A 277 3.32 -8.66 28.25
CA ASN A 277 3.49 -9.76 29.20
C ASN A 277 4.64 -9.43 30.18
N LYS A 278 4.39 -9.60 31.49
CA LYS A 278 5.30 -9.21 32.58
C LYS A 278 6.57 -10.08 32.71
N HIS A 279 6.89 -10.90 31.71
CA HIS A 279 7.98 -11.87 31.80
C HIS A 279 8.87 -11.87 30.54
N ALA A 280 9.71 -10.83 30.43
CA ALA A 280 10.99 -10.77 29.70
C ALA A 280 10.93 -10.98 28.16
N VAL A 281 11.82 -10.48 27.30
CA VAL A 281 13.19 -9.96 27.36
C VAL A 281 13.32 -8.95 26.21
N ASN A 282 14.24 -7.98 26.29
CA ASN A 282 14.61 -7.03 25.21
C ASN A 282 14.43 -7.60 23.79
N ALA A 283 13.36 -7.18 23.10
CA ALA A 283 13.09 -7.58 21.74
C ALA A 283 13.99 -6.78 20.79
N TYR A 284 14.94 -7.47 20.17
CA TYR A 284 15.61 -6.98 18.98
C TYR A 284 14.63 -7.13 17.81
N ILE A 285 14.41 -6.07 17.03
CA ILE A 285 13.74 -6.19 15.73
C ILE A 285 14.67 -7.01 14.84
N ILE A 286 14.40 -8.30 14.75
CA ILE A 286 14.85 -9.12 13.63
C ILE A 286 13.58 -9.48 12.89
N GLY A 287 13.22 -8.67 11.89
CA GLY A 287 12.21 -9.05 10.91
C GLY A 287 12.74 -10.23 10.11
N ILE A 288 12.62 -11.45 10.65
CA ILE A 288 12.76 -12.66 9.86
C ILE A 288 11.36 -12.99 9.37
N ILE A 289 11.11 -12.63 8.11
CA ILE A 289 10.00 -13.18 7.35
C ILE A 289 10.30 -14.66 7.21
N TYR A 290 9.56 -15.52 7.91
CA TYR A 290 9.66 -16.96 7.67
C TYR A 290 8.93 -17.28 6.38
N PRO A 291 9.61 -17.78 5.34
CA PRO A 291 8.91 -18.39 4.23
C PRO A 291 8.18 -19.63 4.76
N THR A 292 6.86 -19.55 4.92
CA THR A 292 6.04 -20.77 4.93
C THR A 292 6.24 -21.45 3.56
N LYS A 293 6.10 -22.78 3.47
CA LYS A 293 6.66 -23.63 2.40
C LYS A 293 6.26 -23.29 0.93
N ASN A 294 5.50 -22.23 0.68
CA ASN A 294 5.09 -21.68 -0.62
C ASN A 294 5.40 -20.16 -0.76
N ALA A 295 6.54 -19.71 -0.25
CA ALA A 295 6.82 -18.29 -0.05
C ALA A 295 7.61 -17.62 -1.19
N ASN A 296 6.94 -17.39 -2.33
CA ASN A 296 7.34 -16.35 -3.28
C ASN A 296 6.43 -15.10 -3.21
N SER A 297 5.37 -15.13 -2.40
CA SER A 297 4.30 -14.11 -2.36
C SER A 297 4.66 -12.79 -1.65
N ILE A 298 5.65 -12.79 -0.75
CA ILE A 298 5.77 -11.75 0.30
C ILE A 298 6.04 -10.32 -0.22
N SER A 299 6.69 -10.16 -1.37
CA SER A 299 7.09 -8.83 -1.86
C SER A 299 5.93 -7.98 -2.40
N ALA A 300 4.79 -8.60 -2.75
CA ALA A 300 3.66 -7.91 -3.36
C ALA A 300 2.62 -7.45 -2.32
N TYR A 301 2.52 -8.10 -1.16
CA TYR A 301 1.46 -7.85 -0.17
C TYR A 301 1.79 -6.77 0.85
N LEU A 302 3.05 -6.68 1.27
CA LEU A 302 3.49 -5.63 2.20
C LEU A 302 3.15 -4.22 1.68
N PRO A 303 3.36 -3.87 0.40
CA PRO A 303 2.96 -2.55 -0.14
C PRO A 303 1.45 -2.29 -0.19
N ILE A 304 0.61 -3.34 -0.17
CA ILE A 304 -0.82 -3.27 -0.43
C ILE A 304 -1.59 -2.93 0.86
N THR A 305 -1.29 -3.58 1.99
CA THR A 305 -1.83 -3.18 3.30
C THR A 305 -1.34 -1.79 3.73
N MET A 306 -0.12 -1.42 3.32
CA MET A 306 0.45 -0.08 3.52
C MET A 306 -0.35 1.04 2.84
N HIS A 307 -1.13 0.75 1.79
CA HIS A 307 -2.00 1.74 1.15
C HIS A 307 -3.40 1.84 1.76
N MET A 308 -3.87 0.88 2.57
CA MET A 308 -5.07 1.14 3.38
C MET A 308 -4.82 2.31 4.31
N LEU A 309 -3.63 2.41 4.91
CA LEU A 309 -3.25 3.53 5.76
C LEU A 309 -2.86 4.78 4.96
N LYS A 310 -2.21 4.62 3.79
CA LYS A 310 -1.79 5.77 2.96
C LYS A 310 -2.90 6.34 2.07
N SER A 311 -3.98 5.61 1.82
CA SER A 311 -5.17 6.17 1.18
C SER A 311 -5.73 7.30 2.06
N PHE A 312 -5.53 7.24 3.38
CA PHE A 312 -5.92 8.30 4.33
C PHE A 312 -5.08 9.58 4.26
N GLU A 313 -3.86 9.52 3.71
CA GLU A 313 -3.06 10.70 3.36
C GLU A 313 -3.43 11.20 1.95
N GLU A 314 -4.41 12.08 1.89
CA GLU A 314 -4.85 12.75 0.67
C GLU A 314 -3.72 13.21 -0.31
N HIS A 315 -3.99 12.97 -1.59
CA HIS A 315 -3.67 13.81 -2.75
C HIS A 315 -2.27 13.89 -3.37
N ALA A 316 -1.16 13.44 -2.76
CA ALA A 316 0.15 13.93 -3.22
C ALA A 316 1.06 12.94 -4.01
N THR A 317 0.92 11.62 -3.86
CA THR A 317 1.98 10.69 -4.29
C THR A 317 1.87 10.19 -5.76
N ALA A 318 0.67 10.14 -6.34
CA ALA A 318 0.49 9.73 -7.74
C ALA A 318 0.69 10.87 -8.78
N VAL A 319 0.77 12.13 -8.32
CA VAL A 319 0.82 13.33 -9.18
C VAL A 319 2.08 13.39 -10.07
N LYS A 320 3.16 12.72 -9.65
CA LYS A 320 4.40 12.68 -10.44
C LYS A 320 4.39 11.67 -11.59
N LEU A 321 3.59 10.61 -11.48
CA LEU A 321 3.39 9.63 -12.56
C LEU A 321 2.49 10.21 -13.68
N GLN A 322 1.49 11.01 -13.34
CA GLN A 322 0.51 11.52 -14.31
C GLN A 322 0.99 12.70 -15.18
N LYS A 323 1.89 13.55 -14.68
CA LYS A 323 2.37 14.71 -15.47
C LYS A 323 3.18 14.29 -16.70
N LYS A 324 3.69 13.06 -16.77
CA LYS A 324 4.52 12.58 -17.88
C LYS A 324 3.71 11.87 -18.96
N THR A 325 2.57 11.25 -18.63
CA THR A 325 1.65 10.64 -19.60
C THR A 325 0.97 11.67 -20.51
N LYS A 326 0.69 12.88 -20.00
CA LYS A 326 0.15 13.98 -20.83
C LYS A 326 1.12 14.49 -21.91
N ASN A 327 2.43 14.28 -21.75
CA ASN A 327 3.42 14.71 -22.74
C ASN A 327 3.69 13.67 -23.84
N ILE A 328 3.31 12.40 -23.63
CA ILE A 328 3.34 11.37 -24.68
C ILE A 328 2.11 11.52 -25.60
N MET A 329 0.99 12.03 -25.09
CA MET A 329 -0.25 12.28 -25.86
C MET A 329 -0.24 13.60 -26.69
N LYS A 330 0.91 14.25 -26.86
CA LYS A 330 1.06 15.53 -27.59
C LYS A 330 2.19 15.54 -28.63
N ALA A 331 2.61 14.40 -29.15
CA ALA A 331 3.41 14.35 -30.37
C ALA A 331 2.49 13.96 -31.55
N PRO A 332 2.54 14.69 -32.68
CA PRO A 332 1.76 14.38 -33.88
C PRO A 332 2.11 13.03 -34.52
#